data_AF-A0A2V9XW50-F1
#
_entry.id   AF-A0A2V9XW50-F1
#
_cell.length_a   1.000
_cell.length_b   1.000
_cell.length_c   1.000
_cell.angle_alpha   90.00
_cell.angle_beta   90.00
_cell.angle_gamma   90.00
#
_symmetry.space_group_name_H-M   'P 1'
#
loop_
_entity.id
_entity.type
_entity.pdbx_description
1 polymer ?
#
loop_
_entity_poly.entity_id
_entity_poly.type
_entity_poly.pdbx_seq_one_letter_code
_entity_poly.pdbx_strand_id
1 'polypeptide(L)'
;SSQESNIRQNAIEHLRSIQVDEDVTNLQNTVTRFVEANGRIPTSLWEVVNAEHLSGIPVDPDGNPYELSLDGQVLVANPDDFLFITKGMPEGYKRGAPRFHAKG
;
A
#
# COMPACT_ATOMS: atom_id res chain seq x y z
N SER A 1 20.27 -24.30 6.97
CA SER A 1 21.27 -23.90 5.94
C SER A 1 20.98 -22.47 5.46
N SER A 2 21.95 -21.75 4.88
CA SER A 2 21.74 -20.41 4.27
C SER A 2 20.68 -20.41 3.15
N GLN A 3 20.52 -21.53 2.43
CA GLN A 3 19.48 -21.71 1.41
C GLN A 3 18.05 -21.65 1.98
N GLU A 4 17.78 -22.35 3.08
CA GLU A 4 16.46 -22.34 3.73
C GLU A 4 16.10 -20.94 4.24
N SER A 5 17.11 -20.19 4.72
CA SER A 5 16.92 -18.80 5.14
C SER A 5 16.51 -17.91 3.97
N ASN A 6 17.12 -18.10 2.79
CA ASN A 6 16.80 -17.32 1.60
C ASN A 6 15.41 -17.65 1.05
N ILE A 7 15.01 -18.93 1.04
CA ILE A 7 13.67 -19.34 0.61
C ILE A 7 12.60 -18.72 1.53
N ARG A 8 12.83 -18.79 2.85
CA ARG A 8 11.90 -18.18 3.82
C ARG A 8 11.81 -16.68 3.64
N GLN A 9 12.92 -15.98 3.45
CA GLN A 9 12.91 -14.54 3.26
C GLN A 9 12.13 -14.16 2.00
N ASN A 10 12.39 -14.82 0.88
CA ASN A 10 11.66 -14.56 -0.37
C ASN A 10 10.15 -14.76 -0.20
N ALA A 11 9.72 -15.84 0.47
CA ALA A 11 8.31 -16.07 0.75
C ALA A 11 7.68 -14.95 1.62
N ILE A 12 8.41 -14.45 2.63
CA ILE A 12 7.95 -13.31 3.44
C ILE A 12 7.76 -12.07 2.57
N GLU A 13 8.70 -11.73 1.69
CA GLU A 13 8.55 -10.55 0.81
C GLU A 13 7.35 -10.66 -0.13
N HIS A 14 7.06 -11.86 -0.63
CA HIS A 14 5.87 -12.11 -1.43
C HIS A 14 4.58 -11.91 -0.62
N LEU A 15 4.49 -12.48 0.58
CA LEU A 15 3.30 -12.34 1.44
C LEU A 15 3.04 -10.88 1.80
N ARG A 16 4.09 -10.12 2.13
CA ARG A 16 3.98 -8.70 2.42
C ARG A 16 3.49 -7.89 1.21
N SER A 17 3.98 -8.22 0.02
CA SER A 17 3.53 -7.56 -1.21
C SER A 17 2.06 -7.89 -1.54
N ILE A 18 1.61 -9.12 -1.29
CA ILE A 18 0.20 -9.52 -1.44
C ILE A 18 -0.68 -8.70 -0.49
N GLN A 19 -0.27 -8.58 0.78
CA GLN A 19 -0.99 -7.76 1.76
C GLN A 19 -1.12 -6.31 1.29
N VAL A 20 -0.03 -5.71 0.80
CA VAL A 20 -0.06 -4.35 0.26
C VAL A 20 -1.02 -4.21 -0.93
N ASP A 21 -1.03 -5.16 -1.86
CA ASP A 21 -1.96 -5.13 -3.00
C ASP A 21 -3.43 -5.24 -2.56
N GLU A 22 -3.73 -6.06 -1.55
CA GLU A 22 -5.06 -6.18 -0.95
C GLU A 22 -5.48 -4.89 -0.23
N ASP A 23 -4.59 -4.32 0.58
CA ASP A 23 -4.82 -3.08 1.31
C ASP A 23 -5.10 -1.92 0.35
N VAL A 24 -4.26 -1.73 -0.68
CA VAL A 24 -4.49 -0.70 -1.71
C VAL A 24 -5.83 -0.90 -2.40
N THR A 25 -6.18 -2.14 -2.74
CA THR A 25 -7.47 -2.44 -3.39
C THR A 25 -8.65 -2.06 -2.49
N ASN A 26 -8.60 -2.42 -1.20
CA ASN A 26 -9.66 -2.14 -0.25
C ASN A 26 -9.81 -0.64 0.03
N LEU A 27 -8.69 0.08 0.16
CA LEU A 27 -8.68 1.52 0.34
C LEU A 27 -9.19 2.25 -0.90
N GLN A 28 -8.77 1.81 -2.09
CA GLN A 28 -9.28 2.39 -3.34
C GLN A 28 -10.79 2.22 -3.45
N ASN A 29 -11.33 1.05 -3.12
CA ASN A 29 -12.77 0.82 -3.09
C ASN A 29 -13.49 1.76 -2.12
N THR A 30 -12.85 2.08 -1.00
CA THR A 30 -13.38 3.00 0.01
C THR A 30 -13.37 4.45 -0.49
N VAL A 31 -12.30 4.87 -1.15
CA VAL A 31 -12.24 6.17 -1.85
C VAL A 31 -13.32 6.26 -2.93
N THR A 32 -13.51 5.21 -3.72
CA THR A 32 -14.55 5.17 -4.76
C THR A 32 -15.94 5.37 -4.15
N ARG A 33 -16.28 4.65 -3.07
CA ARG A 33 -17.56 4.85 -2.35
C ARG A 33 -17.72 6.27 -1.82
N PHE A 34 -16.64 6.85 -1.29
CA PHE A 34 -16.66 8.25 -0.85
C PHE A 34 -17.00 9.19 -2.01
N VAL A 35 -16.37 9.01 -3.17
CA VAL A 35 -16.62 9.83 -4.37
C VAL A 35 -18.06 9.67 -4.84
N GLU A 36 -18.58 8.43 -4.90
CA GLU A 36 -19.96 8.16 -5.28
C GLU A 36 -20.97 8.82 -4.34
N ALA A 37 -20.70 8.83 -3.03
CA ALA A 37 -21.60 9.43 -2.03
C ALA A 37 -21.52 10.96 -1.97
N ASN A 38 -20.35 11.55 -2.22
CA ASN A 38 -20.11 12.99 -2.00
C ASN A 38 -19.97 13.81 -3.29
N GLY A 39 -19.81 13.15 -4.44
CA GLY A 39 -19.60 13.80 -5.73
C GLY A 39 -18.24 14.51 -5.88
N ARG A 40 -17.28 14.23 -5.00
CA ARG A 40 -15.92 14.82 -5.02
C ARG A 40 -14.86 13.86 -4.49
N ILE A 41 -13.63 14.07 -4.93
CA ILE A 41 -12.44 13.36 -4.43
C ILE A 41 -12.15 13.81 -2.98
N PRO A 42 -11.80 12.89 -2.08
CA PRO A 42 -11.36 13.25 -0.73
C PRO A 42 -10.02 13.98 -0.80
N THR A 43 -9.80 14.91 0.13
CA THR A 43 -8.57 15.69 0.25
C THR A 43 -7.43 14.91 0.90
N SER A 44 -7.76 13.82 1.61
CA SER A 44 -6.80 12.92 2.26
C SER A 44 -7.45 11.59 2.64
N LEU A 45 -6.65 10.56 2.93
CA LEU A 45 -7.16 9.31 3.50
C LEU A 45 -7.78 9.51 4.90
N TRP A 46 -7.35 10.51 5.67
CA TRP A 46 -7.99 10.85 6.95
C TRP A 46 -9.46 11.21 6.80
N GLU A 47 -9.79 11.92 5.73
CA GLU A 47 -11.18 12.28 5.42
C GLU A 47 -12.03 11.03 5.15
N VAL A 48 -11.48 10.08 4.40
CA VAL A 48 -12.12 8.80 4.09
C VAL A 48 -12.29 7.94 5.36
N VAL A 49 -11.24 7.85 6.18
CA VAL A 49 -11.24 7.12 7.46
C VAL A 49 -12.32 7.65 8.40
N ASN A 50 -12.45 8.97 8.52
CA ASN A 50 -13.46 9.60 9.37
C ASN A 50 -14.88 9.38 8.82
N ALA A 51 -15.07 9.44 7.49
CA ALA A 51 -16.37 9.21 6.87
C ALA A 51 -16.85 7.75 7.02
N GLU A 52 -15.94 6.78 6.92
CA GLU A 52 -16.26 5.34 6.95
C GLU A 52 -16.04 4.70 8.33
N HIS A 53 -15.74 5.50 9.36
CA HIS A 53 -15.51 5.06 10.74
C HIS A 53 -14.44 3.96 10.89
N LEU A 54 -13.37 4.05 10.10
CA LEU A 54 -12.25 3.10 10.18
C LEU A 54 -11.49 3.30 11.50
N SER A 55 -10.95 2.20 12.06
CA SER A 55 -10.34 2.19 13.41
C SER A 55 -9.04 3.00 13.53
N GLY A 56 -8.52 3.54 12.44
CA GLY A 56 -7.32 4.36 12.37
C GLY A 56 -6.87 4.60 10.94
N ILE A 57 -5.73 5.28 10.77
CA ILE A 57 -5.12 5.40 9.45
C ILE A 57 -4.53 4.06 9.04
N PRO A 58 -4.91 3.54 7.86
CA PRO A 58 -4.28 2.36 7.27
C PRO A 58 -2.79 2.59 7.04
N VAL A 59 -1.98 1.62 7.43
CA VAL A 59 -0.53 1.61 7.25
C VAL A 59 -0.10 0.32 6.54
N ASP A 60 1.00 0.41 5.79
CA ASP A 60 1.64 -0.74 5.15
C ASP A 60 2.28 -1.70 6.20
N PRO A 61 2.80 -2.87 5.80
CA PRO A 61 3.46 -3.80 6.71
C PRO A 61 4.71 -3.24 7.44
N ASP A 62 5.28 -2.12 6.99
CA ASP A 62 6.39 -1.42 7.66
C ASP A 62 5.90 -0.28 8.57
N GLY A 63 4.59 -0.04 8.63
CA GLY A 63 3.98 0.99 9.45
C GLY A 63 3.93 2.37 8.80
N ASN A 64 4.24 2.50 7.51
CA ASN A 64 4.09 3.77 6.80
C ASN A 64 2.63 3.95 6.37
N PRO A 65 2.02 5.13 6.59
CA PRO A 65 0.70 5.43 6.07
C PRO A 65 0.65 5.32 4.54
N TYR A 66 -0.45 4.79 4.01
CA TYR A 66 -0.75 4.95 2.58
C TYR A 66 -0.99 6.42 2.24
N GLU A 67 -0.79 6.76 0.97
CA GLU A 67 -1.00 8.11 0.45
C GLU A 67 -2.22 8.19 -0.47
N LEU A 68 -2.78 9.39 -0.61
CA LEU A 68 -3.82 9.69 -1.58
C LEU A 68 -3.28 10.72 -2.56
N SER A 69 -3.27 10.37 -3.85
CA SER A 69 -2.93 11.30 -4.91
C SER A 69 -4.03 12.34 -5.12
N LEU A 70 -3.69 13.44 -5.83
CA LEU A 70 -4.64 14.51 -6.13
C LEU A 70 -5.82 14.06 -7.02
N ASP A 71 -5.63 13.00 -7.80
CA ASP A 71 -6.64 12.36 -8.64
C ASP A 71 -7.38 11.21 -7.93
N GLY A 72 -7.13 10.99 -6.63
CA GLY A 72 -7.88 10.05 -5.80
C GLY A 72 -7.40 8.59 -5.88
N GLN A 73 -6.16 8.36 -6.31
CA GLN A 73 -5.53 7.04 -6.27
C GLN A 73 -4.85 6.81 -4.92
N VAL A 74 -5.01 5.60 -4.39
CA VAL A 74 -4.29 5.16 -3.19
C VAL A 74 -2.90 4.67 -3.59
N LEU A 75 -1.86 5.24 -2.98
CA LEU A 75 -0.47 4.95 -3.28
C LEU A 75 0.28 4.39 -2.05
N VAL A 76 1.30 3.59 -2.33
CA VAL A 76 2.30 3.16 -1.35
C VAL A 76 3.39 4.24 -1.26
N ALA A 77 3.71 4.69 -0.06
CA ALA A 77 4.69 5.75 0.16
C ALA A 77 6.09 5.38 -0.37
N ASN A 78 6.52 4.13 -0.15
CA ASN A 78 7.82 3.60 -0.60
C ASN A 78 7.65 2.29 -1.39
N PRO A 79 7.35 2.34 -2.70
CA PRO A 79 7.13 1.12 -3.49
C PRO A 79 8.36 0.21 -3.61
N ASP A 80 9.58 0.74 -3.42
CA ASP A 80 10.83 -0.04 -3.46
C ASP A 80 10.98 -1.02 -2.28
N ASP A 81 10.23 -0.81 -1.19
CA ASP A 81 10.24 -1.67 -0.01
C ASP A 81 9.40 -2.95 -0.20
N PHE A 82 8.60 -3.01 -1.28
CA PHE A 82 7.73 -4.14 -1.58
C PHE A 82 7.93 -4.63 -3.02
N LEU A 83 8.84 -5.58 -3.18
CA LEU A 83 9.38 -5.98 -4.49
C LEU A 83 8.36 -6.57 -5.48
N PHE A 84 7.23 -7.06 -4.99
CA PHE A 84 6.25 -7.80 -5.79
C PHE A 84 4.89 -7.14 -5.89
N ILE A 85 4.73 -5.90 -5.40
CA ILE A 85 3.45 -5.19 -5.51
C ILE A 85 3.12 -4.91 -6.96
N THR A 86 1.83 -4.91 -7.24
CA THR A 86 1.24 -4.58 -8.54
C THR A 86 0.27 -3.41 -8.45
N LYS A 87 -0.06 -2.96 -7.24
CA LYS A 87 -0.98 -1.84 -6.95
C LYS A 87 -0.27 -0.71 -6.21
N GLY A 88 -0.89 0.46 -6.23
CA GLY A 88 -0.46 1.63 -5.45
C GLY A 88 0.91 2.19 -5.86
N MET A 89 1.39 1.87 -7.06
CA MET A 89 2.59 2.48 -7.62
C MET A 89 2.23 3.83 -8.24
N PRO A 90 3.04 4.88 -8.02
CA PRO A 90 2.89 6.15 -8.71
C PRO A 90 2.94 5.99 -10.23
N GLU A 91 2.24 6.85 -10.97
CA GLU A 91 2.30 6.84 -12.43
C GLU A 91 3.73 7.10 -12.92
N GLY A 92 4.16 6.33 -13.93
CA GLY A 92 5.52 6.45 -14.48
C GLY A 92 6.64 5.96 -13.54
N TYR A 93 6.28 5.31 -12.42
CA TYR A 93 7.25 4.80 -11.47
C TYR A 93 8.21 3.79 -12.12
N LYS A 94 9.51 4.05 -11.94
CA LYS A 94 10.59 3.15 -12.32
C LYS A 94 11.18 2.58 -11.05
N ARG A 95 11.01 1.27 -10.87
CA ARG A 95 11.53 0.55 -9.70
C ARG A 95 13.05 0.75 -9.58
N GLY A 96 13.50 1.11 -8.39
CA GLY A 96 14.90 1.18 -8.03
C GLY A 96 15.51 -0.21 -7.86
N ALA A 97 16.73 -0.25 -7.32
CA ALA A 97 17.35 -1.53 -6.98
C ALA A 97 16.55 -2.22 -5.86
N PRO A 98 16.21 -3.52 -5.98
CA PRO A 98 15.50 -4.26 -4.95
C PRO A 98 16.18 -4.13 -3.59
N ARG A 99 15.44 -3.71 -2.57
CA ARG A 99 15.88 -3.79 -1.17
C ARG A 99 15.14 -4.94 -0.50
N PHE A 100 15.90 -5.98 -0.16
CA PHE A 100 15.37 -7.03 0.71
C PHE A 100 15.44 -6.54 2.15
N HIS A 101 14.39 -6.77 2.92
CA HIS A 101 14.40 -6.46 4.33
C HIS A 101 15.38 -7.40 5.02
N ALA A 102 16.49 -6.85 5.51
CA ALA A 102 17.46 -7.62 6.28
C ALA A 102 16.83 -7.99 7.63
N LYS A 103 16.98 -9.25 8.05
CA LYS A 103 16.59 -9.64 9.42
C LYS A 103 17.39 -8.81 10.42
N GLY A 104 16.67 -8.05 11.26
CA GLY A 104 17.19 -7.56 12.54
C GLY A 104 17.38 -8.71 13.52
#